data_AF-A0A955JZV3-F1
#
_entry.id   AF-A0A955JZV3-F1
#
_cell.length_a   1.000
_cell.length_b   1.000
_cell.length_c   1.000
_cell.angle_alpha   90.00
_cell.angle_beta   90.00
_cell.angle_gamma   90.00
#
_symmetry.space_group_name_H-M   'P 1'
#
loop_
_entity.id
_entity.type
_entity.pdbx_description
1 polymer ?
#
loop_
_entity_poly.entity_id
_entity_poly.type
_entity_poly.pdbx_seq_one_letter_code
_entity_poly.pdbx_strand_id
1 'polypeptide(L)'
;MNIGIFDTGNGGLFVEKLLQKAFLDHKFIRVADPANAPYGSRSNTEIVQLSDIAIQPLLANCPIIVIACNTVTAVAIDKLREKYPNTRFVGYEPMMKPATQNSQSKHLTVLATVATLRNSQVFKQLSTSDNYQVDYTDTTNWARLIDQDDVDSIDLAEVEASYRAGSDSILIGCTHYIALIDRLTHLMPNATIYEPTPAIINVIRRQVDELQQ
;
A
#
# COMPACT_ATOMS: atom_id res chain seq x y z
N MET A 1 18.83 5.26 13.94
CA MET A 1 17.60 5.07 14.76
C MET A 1 16.80 3.87 14.23
N ASN A 2 15.82 3.38 14.99
CA ASN A 2 14.93 2.30 14.53
C ASN A 2 13.69 2.89 13.84
N ILE A 3 13.25 2.27 12.76
CA ILE A 3 12.01 2.59 12.04
C ILE A 3 11.14 1.35 12.05
N GLY A 4 9.92 1.49 12.55
CA GLY A 4 8.95 0.40 12.61
C GLY A 4 8.26 0.22 11.26
N ILE A 5 7.98 -1.03 10.87
CA ILE A 5 7.13 -1.34 9.72
C ILE A 5 6.04 -2.28 10.21
N PHE A 6 4.78 -1.92 10.01
CA PHE A 6 3.65 -2.79 10.25
C PHE A 6 2.92 -3.12 8.94
N ASP A 7 2.75 -4.40 8.67
CA ASP A 7 1.89 -4.93 7.61
C ASP A 7 1.06 -6.10 8.15
N THR A 8 0.04 -6.55 7.42
CA THR A 8 -0.82 -7.64 7.89
C THR A 8 -0.28 -9.01 7.48
N GLY A 9 0.55 -9.10 6.44
CA GLY A 9 1.10 -10.36 5.94
C GLY A 9 2.51 -10.20 5.35
N ASN A 10 2.83 -11.00 4.33
CA ASN A 10 4.15 -10.96 3.70
C ASN A 10 4.33 -9.75 2.76
N GLY A 11 3.26 -9.02 2.43
CA GLY A 11 3.33 -7.75 1.70
C GLY A 11 4.36 -6.78 2.29
N GLY A 12 4.45 -6.71 3.62
CA GLY A 12 5.42 -5.88 4.33
C GLY A 12 6.89 -6.22 4.07
N LEU A 13 7.21 -7.44 3.64
CA LEU A 13 8.59 -7.83 3.28
C LEU A 13 9.08 -7.10 2.03
N PHE A 14 8.20 -6.87 1.05
CA PHE A 14 8.56 -6.12 -0.15
C PHE A 14 8.92 -4.67 0.20
N VAL A 15 8.08 -4.05 1.03
CA VAL A 15 8.30 -2.68 1.52
C VAL A 15 9.58 -2.59 2.35
N GLU A 16 9.79 -3.50 3.29
CA GLU A 16 11.02 -3.55 4.11
C GLU A 16 12.28 -3.63 3.24
N LYS A 17 12.32 -4.52 2.24
CA LYS A 17 13.46 -4.66 1.33
C LYS A 17 13.73 -3.38 0.54
N LEU A 18 12.70 -2.70 0.07
CA LEU A 18 12.84 -1.44 -0.67
C LEU A 18 13.31 -0.30 0.24
N LEU A 19 12.80 -0.21 1.47
CA LEU A 19 13.21 0.80 2.45
C LEU A 19 14.65 0.57 2.94
N GLN A 20 15.06 -0.67 3.21
CA GLN A 20 16.43 -0.99 3.60
C GLN A 20 17.46 -0.55 2.56
N LYS A 21 17.14 -0.67 1.26
CA LYS A 21 18.00 -0.16 0.17
C LYS A 21 18.13 1.37 0.18
N ALA A 22 17.11 2.08 0.64
CA ALA A 22 17.07 3.55 0.64
C ALA A 22 17.67 4.18 1.90
N PHE A 23 17.77 3.43 3.00
CA PHE A 23 18.19 3.91 4.33
C PHE A 23 19.23 2.97 4.96
N LEU A 24 20.47 3.04 4.48
CA LEU A 24 21.55 2.15 4.93
C LEU A 24 21.96 2.36 6.40
N ASP A 25 21.74 3.56 6.94
CA ASP A 25 22.13 3.94 8.31
C ASP A 25 21.02 3.72 9.37
N HIS A 26 19.88 3.14 8.96
CA HIS A 26 18.72 2.94 9.82
C HIS A 26 18.40 1.45 9.98
N LYS A 27 17.93 1.07 11.18
CA LYS A 27 17.45 -0.29 11.45
C LYS A 27 15.95 -0.34 11.26
N PHE A 28 15.46 -1.35 10.56
CA PHE A 28 14.04 -1.59 10.40
C PHE A 28 13.59 -2.71 11.36
N ILE A 29 12.49 -2.46 12.07
CA ILE A 29 11.83 -3.46 12.92
C ILE A 29 10.46 -3.72 12.30
N ARG A 30 10.29 -4.88 11.67
CA ARG A 30 9.03 -5.27 11.06
C ARG A 30 8.19 -6.12 12.01
N VAL A 31 6.91 -5.79 12.10
CA VAL A 31 5.88 -6.61 12.76
C VAL A 31 4.80 -6.94 11.72
N ALA A 32 4.30 -8.17 11.77
CA ALA A 32 3.19 -8.62 10.96
C ALA A 32 2.16 -9.36 11.81
N ASP A 33 0.90 -9.38 11.37
CA ASP A 33 -0.20 -10.12 12.01
C ASP A 33 -0.82 -11.18 11.07
N PRO A 34 -0.05 -12.23 10.70
CA PRO A 34 -0.53 -13.26 9.79
C PRO A 34 -1.69 -14.08 10.38
N ALA A 35 -1.81 -14.14 11.71
CA ALA A 35 -2.88 -14.89 12.38
C ALA A 35 -4.26 -14.29 12.12
N ASN A 36 -4.33 -12.97 11.89
CA ASN A 36 -5.57 -12.27 11.60
C ASN A 36 -5.69 -11.83 10.12
N ALA A 37 -4.70 -12.10 9.29
CA ALA A 37 -4.75 -11.80 7.86
C ALA A 37 -5.81 -12.64 7.12
N PRO A 38 -6.35 -12.15 5.99
CA PRO A 38 -6.17 -10.80 5.44
C PRO A 38 -7.12 -9.79 6.09
N TYR A 39 -6.66 -8.55 6.28
CA TYR A 39 -7.53 -7.48 6.82
C TYR A 39 -8.51 -6.93 5.77
N GLY A 40 -8.23 -7.12 4.48
CA GLY A 40 -8.99 -6.56 3.37
C GLY A 40 -10.47 -6.96 3.31
N SER A 41 -10.87 -8.01 4.03
CA SER A 41 -12.25 -8.52 4.11
C SER A 41 -12.94 -8.27 5.45
N ARG A 42 -12.25 -7.66 6.44
CA ARG A 42 -12.77 -7.45 7.80
C ARG A 42 -13.60 -6.17 7.94
N SER A 43 -14.31 -6.04 9.06
CA SER A 43 -14.99 -4.78 9.41
C SER A 43 -13.99 -3.69 9.79
N ASN A 44 -14.38 -2.42 9.64
CA ASN A 44 -13.51 -1.30 9.99
C ASN A 44 -13.14 -1.30 11.49
N THR A 45 -14.10 -1.64 12.37
CA THR A 45 -13.87 -1.72 13.82
C THR A 45 -12.83 -2.78 14.17
N GLU A 46 -12.93 -3.98 13.58
CA GLU A 46 -11.94 -5.03 13.78
C GLU A 46 -10.56 -4.61 13.28
N ILE A 47 -10.49 -3.99 12.09
CA ILE A 47 -9.21 -3.51 11.52
C ILE A 47 -8.53 -2.53 12.48
N VAL A 48 -9.27 -1.58 13.06
CA VAL A 48 -8.71 -0.62 14.04
C VAL A 48 -8.20 -1.35 15.29
N GLN A 49 -9.01 -2.24 15.87
CA GLN A 49 -8.65 -2.97 17.09
C GLN A 49 -7.42 -3.87 16.89
N LEU A 50 -7.41 -4.64 15.81
CA LEU A 50 -6.30 -5.54 15.51
C LEU A 50 -5.02 -4.75 15.21
N SER A 51 -5.12 -3.64 14.47
CA SER A 51 -3.96 -2.78 14.18
C SER A 51 -3.37 -2.18 15.44
N ASP A 52 -4.23 -1.69 16.35
CA ASP A 52 -3.81 -1.14 17.64
C ASP A 52 -3.03 -2.14 18.49
N ILE A 53 -3.49 -3.40 18.55
CA ILE A 53 -2.79 -4.49 19.24
C ILE A 53 -1.48 -4.83 18.53
N ALA A 54 -1.52 -4.96 17.20
CA ALA A 54 -0.37 -5.43 16.44
C ALA A 54 0.81 -4.45 16.44
N ILE A 55 0.58 -3.14 16.55
CA ILE A 55 1.67 -2.15 16.58
C ILE A 55 2.35 -2.01 17.95
N GLN A 56 1.81 -2.59 19.03
CA GLN A 56 2.35 -2.41 20.39
C GLN A 56 3.87 -2.68 20.51
N PRO A 57 4.45 -3.73 19.88
CA PRO A 57 5.88 -3.99 19.97
C PRO A 57 6.75 -2.87 19.37
N LEU A 58 6.20 -2.05 18.46
CA LEU A 58 6.92 -0.99 17.77
C LEU A 58 6.94 0.32 18.58
N LEU A 59 5.87 0.62 19.33
CA LEU A 59 5.65 1.93 19.97
C LEU A 59 6.78 2.36 20.91
N ALA A 60 7.39 1.42 21.65
CA ALA A 60 8.44 1.74 22.61
C ALA A 60 9.80 2.03 21.95
N ASN A 61 10.05 1.50 20.75
CA ASN A 61 11.40 1.45 20.16
C ASN A 61 11.50 2.20 18.83
N CYS A 62 10.37 2.57 18.21
CA CYS A 62 10.30 3.16 16.89
C CYS A 62 9.59 4.52 16.95
N PRO A 63 10.33 5.65 16.94
CA PRO A 63 9.70 6.97 16.90
C PRO A 63 9.00 7.26 15.55
N ILE A 64 9.35 6.52 14.50
CA ILE A 64 8.67 6.50 13.20
C ILE A 64 8.14 5.09 12.97
N ILE A 65 6.85 4.96 12.65
CA ILE A 65 6.20 3.70 12.28
C ILE A 65 5.55 3.86 10.91
N VAL A 66 5.99 3.04 9.96
CA VAL A 66 5.38 2.90 8.64
C VAL A 66 4.24 1.89 8.73
N ILE A 67 3.02 2.35 8.51
CA ILE A 67 1.85 1.49 8.30
C ILE A 67 1.86 1.09 6.82
N ALA A 68 2.57 0.01 6.50
CA ALA A 68 2.76 -0.46 5.13
C ALA A 68 1.46 -1.00 4.52
N CYS A 69 0.58 -1.62 5.31
CA CYS A 69 -0.67 -2.14 4.79
C CYS A 69 -1.60 -0.98 4.34
N ASN A 70 -1.93 -0.92 3.04
CA ASN A 70 -2.84 0.10 2.51
C ASN A 70 -4.23 0.05 3.17
N THR A 71 -4.73 -1.15 3.52
CA THR A 71 -6.01 -1.30 4.21
C THR A 71 -5.96 -0.68 5.60
N VAL A 72 -4.90 -0.93 6.36
CA VAL A 72 -4.72 -0.32 7.70
C VAL A 72 -4.52 1.19 7.56
N THR A 73 -3.76 1.63 6.55
CA THR A 73 -3.60 3.06 6.25
C THR A 73 -4.96 3.72 5.99
N ALA A 74 -5.81 3.13 5.14
CA ALA A 74 -7.10 3.71 4.80
C ALA A 74 -8.13 3.69 5.94
N VAL A 75 -7.99 2.79 6.92
CA VAL A 75 -9.03 2.55 7.94
C VAL A 75 -8.63 3.03 9.33
N ALA A 76 -7.36 2.87 9.72
CA ALA A 76 -6.93 2.98 11.12
C ALA A 76 -5.90 4.07 11.39
N ILE A 77 -5.15 4.56 10.39
CA ILE A 77 -3.99 5.42 10.66
C ILE A 77 -4.33 6.69 11.44
N ASP A 78 -5.46 7.34 11.15
CA ASP A 78 -5.85 8.56 11.85
C ASP A 78 -6.23 8.28 13.31
N LYS A 79 -6.83 7.12 13.58
CA LYS A 79 -7.10 6.67 14.95
C LYS A 79 -5.83 6.31 15.71
N LEU A 80 -4.84 5.74 15.04
CA LEU A 80 -3.53 5.47 15.63
C LEU A 80 -2.79 6.78 15.94
N ARG A 81 -2.84 7.77 15.04
CA ARG A 81 -2.27 9.12 15.26
C ARG A 81 -2.93 9.84 16.43
N GLU A 82 -4.26 9.78 16.52
CA GLU A 82 -5.04 10.35 17.63
C GLU A 82 -4.65 9.71 18.97
N LYS A 83 -4.52 8.38 19.00
CA LYS A 83 -4.22 7.62 20.22
C LYS A 83 -2.75 7.73 20.66
N TYR A 84 -1.81 7.85 19.72
CA TYR A 84 -0.37 7.86 19.97
C TYR A 84 0.29 9.11 19.38
N PRO A 85 0.02 10.32 19.92
CA PRO A 85 0.45 11.59 19.33
C PRO A 85 1.98 11.78 19.29
N ASN A 86 2.71 11.05 20.15
CA ASN A 86 4.18 11.11 20.20
C ASN A 86 4.86 10.20 19.17
N THR A 87 4.10 9.38 18.43
CA THR A 87 4.62 8.48 17.40
C THR A 87 4.33 9.04 16.02
N ARG A 88 5.36 9.14 15.17
CA ARG A 88 5.17 9.58 13.78
C ARG A 88 4.72 8.40 12.91
N PHE A 89 3.43 8.35 12.56
CA PHE A 89 2.90 7.35 11.63
C PHE A 89 2.97 7.81 10.18
N VAL A 90 3.62 7.01 9.34
CA VAL A 90 3.69 7.17 7.88
C VAL A 90 2.77 6.14 7.23
N GLY A 91 1.76 6.61 6.50
CA GLY A 91 0.82 5.73 5.80
C GLY A 91 1.27 5.37 4.40
N TYR A 92 0.96 4.16 3.96
CA TYR A 92 1.25 3.67 2.62
C TYR A 92 0.08 3.97 1.68
N GLU A 93 -0.08 5.24 1.32
CA GLU A 93 -1.21 5.68 0.50
C GLU A 93 -0.99 5.33 -0.99
N PRO A 94 -2.04 4.93 -1.73
CA PRO A 94 -1.96 4.74 -3.17
C PRO A 94 -1.53 6.03 -3.88
N MET A 95 -0.68 5.88 -4.90
CA MET A 95 -0.04 6.97 -5.65
C MET A 95 -0.98 7.63 -6.68
N MET A 96 -2.16 8.01 -6.21
CA MET A 96 -3.28 8.53 -7.01
C MET A 96 -3.01 9.86 -7.69
N LYS A 97 -2.48 10.85 -6.94
CA LYS A 97 -2.20 12.18 -7.48
C LYS A 97 -1.22 12.16 -8.66
N PRO A 98 -0.05 11.50 -8.57
CA PRO A 98 0.84 11.41 -9.72
C PRO A 98 0.22 10.60 -10.86
N ALA A 99 -0.56 9.55 -10.57
CA ALA A 99 -1.25 8.77 -11.61
C ALA A 99 -2.24 9.62 -12.43
N THR A 100 -3.10 10.39 -11.76
CA THR A 100 -4.08 11.25 -12.46
C THR A 100 -3.45 12.42 -13.19
N GLN A 101 -2.34 12.96 -12.68
CA GLN A 101 -1.64 14.10 -13.30
C GLN A 101 -0.83 13.70 -14.55
N ASN A 102 -0.28 12.49 -14.55
CA ASN A 102 0.65 12.05 -15.60
C ASN A 102 -0.02 11.17 -16.67
N SER A 103 -1.19 10.57 -16.38
CA SER A 103 -1.95 9.79 -17.35
C SER A 103 -2.37 10.66 -18.54
N GLN A 104 -2.05 10.20 -19.74
CA GLN A 104 -2.39 10.87 -21.00
C GLN A 104 -3.77 10.43 -21.48
N SER A 105 -4.07 9.14 -21.33
CA SER A 105 -5.37 8.53 -21.63
C SER A 105 -6.46 8.95 -20.65
N LYS A 106 -6.07 9.37 -19.44
CA LYS A 106 -6.95 9.52 -18.26
C LYS A 106 -7.68 8.23 -17.89
N HIS A 107 -7.17 7.08 -18.34
CA HIS A 107 -7.72 5.76 -18.07
C HIS A 107 -6.77 4.98 -17.16
N LEU A 108 -7.23 4.69 -15.95
CA LEU A 108 -6.43 4.13 -14.86
C LEU A 108 -6.91 2.71 -14.52
N THR A 109 -5.97 1.79 -14.28
CA THR A 109 -6.23 0.48 -13.67
C THR A 109 -5.86 0.52 -12.19
N VAL A 110 -6.78 0.17 -11.30
CA VAL A 110 -6.55 0.16 -9.84
C VAL A 110 -6.53 -1.27 -9.31
N LEU A 111 -5.42 -1.64 -8.65
CA LEU A 111 -5.22 -2.93 -8.01
C LEU A 111 -5.25 -2.75 -6.48
N ALA A 112 -6.41 -2.93 -5.86
CA ALA A 112 -6.57 -2.72 -4.42
C ALA A 112 -7.62 -3.67 -3.81
N THR A 113 -7.50 -3.93 -2.49
CA THR A 113 -8.48 -4.76 -1.77
C THR A 113 -9.82 -4.01 -1.59
N VAL A 114 -10.90 -4.77 -1.40
CA VAL A 114 -12.25 -4.22 -1.17
C VAL A 114 -12.28 -3.24 0.00
N ALA A 115 -11.65 -3.56 1.14
CA ALA A 115 -11.59 -2.62 2.27
C ALA A 115 -10.80 -1.35 1.95
N THR A 116 -9.73 -1.43 1.15
CA THR A 116 -8.99 -0.23 0.72
C THR A 116 -9.86 0.63 -0.20
N LEU A 117 -10.53 0.04 -1.20
CA LEU A 117 -11.43 0.76 -2.12
C LEU A 117 -12.59 1.43 -1.37
N ARG A 118 -13.21 0.72 -0.42
CA ARG A 118 -14.34 1.22 0.37
C ARG A 118 -13.98 2.39 1.30
N ASN A 119 -12.75 2.42 1.79
CA ASN A 119 -12.35 3.36 2.86
C ASN A 119 -11.43 4.48 2.39
N SER A 120 -10.67 4.29 1.30
CA SER A 120 -9.80 5.32 0.76
C SER A 120 -10.60 6.51 0.24
N GLN A 121 -10.40 7.68 0.86
CA GLN A 121 -11.02 8.91 0.42
C GLN A 121 -10.63 9.28 -1.02
N VAL A 122 -9.40 8.97 -1.41
CA VAL A 122 -8.90 9.30 -2.74
C VAL A 122 -9.57 8.44 -3.82
N PHE A 123 -9.80 7.15 -3.55
CA PHE A 123 -10.55 6.30 -4.50
C PHE A 123 -12.02 6.71 -4.60
N LYS A 124 -12.65 7.13 -3.48
CA LYS A 124 -14.02 7.68 -3.52
C LYS A 124 -14.11 8.90 -4.41
N GLN A 125 -13.20 9.86 -4.26
CA GLN A 125 -13.17 11.07 -5.10
C GLN A 125 -12.99 10.74 -6.58
N LEU A 126 -12.14 9.76 -6.88
CA LEU A 126 -11.88 9.33 -8.24
C LEU A 126 -13.09 8.64 -8.88
N SER A 127 -13.78 7.76 -8.13
CA SER A 127 -14.97 7.06 -8.62
C SER A 127 -16.13 7.97 -9.01
N THR A 128 -16.13 9.21 -8.54
CA THR A 128 -17.16 10.22 -8.84
C THR A 128 -16.69 11.25 -9.87
N SER A 129 -15.49 11.11 -10.43
CA SER A 129 -14.92 12.10 -11.36
C SER A 129 -15.20 11.73 -12.81
N ASP A 130 -15.84 12.63 -13.55
CA ASP A 130 -16.04 12.47 -15.00
C ASP A 130 -14.77 12.72 -15.84
N ASN A 131 -13.67 13.10 -15.18
CA ASN A 131 -12.40 13.39 -15.86
C ASN A 131 -11.57 12.14 -16.15
N TYR A 132 -11.88 11.02 -15.51
CA TYR A 132 -11.08 9.80 -15.57
C TYR A 132 -11.95 8.58 -15.77
N GLN A 133 -11.50 7.66 -16.62
CA GLN A 133 -12.01 6.29 -16.63
C GLN A 133 -11.17 5.47 -15.65
N VAL A 134 -11.82 4.69 -14.80
CA VAL A 134 -11.12 3.88 -13.79
C VAL A 134 -11.69 2.49 -13.77
N ASP A 135 -10.81 1.52 -14.05
CA ASP A 135 -11.13 0.12 -13.94
C ASP A 135 -10.59 -0.41 -12.62
N TYR A 136 -11.46 -1.02 -11.83
CA TYR A 136 -11.11 -1.66 -10.56
C TYR A 136 -11.06 -3.16 -10.78
N THR A 137 -9.86 -3.73 -10.73
CA THR A 137 -9.67 -5.17 -10.92
C THR A 137 -10.14 -5.93 -9.69
N ASP A 138 -10.84 -7.05 -9.89
CA ASP A 138 -11.11 -7.99 -8.81
C ASP A 138 -9.80 -8.67 -8.37
N THR A 139 -9.23 -8.15 -7.30
CA THR A 139 -8.02 -8.70 -6.68
C THR A 139 -8.32 -9.68 -5.55
N THR A 140 -9.54 -10.22 -5.51
CA THR A 140 -9.94 -11.23 -4.52
C THR A 140 -8.93 -12.39 -4.53
N ASN A 141 -8.47 -12.77 -3.34
CA ASN A 141 -7.44 -13.80 -3.09
C ASN A 141 -6.00 -13.48 -3.51
N TRP A 142 -5.70 -12.38 -4.21
CA TRP A 142 -4.32 -12.14 -4.69
C TRP A 142 -3.30 -12.08 -3.54
N ALA A 143 -3.63 -11.36 -2.45
CA ALA A 143 -2.77 -11.30 -1.27
C ALA A 143 -2.55 -12.69 -0.64
N ARG A 144 -3.61 -13.52 -0.58
CA ARG A 144 -3.53 -14.89 -0.06
C ARG A 144 -2.64 -15.79 -0.93
N LEU A 145 -2.76 -15.69 -2.25
CA LEU A 145 -1.95 -16.46 -3.19
C LEU A 145 -0.46 -16.08 -3.08
N ILE A 146 -0.17 -14.78 -2.96
CA ILE A 146 1.20 -14.28 -2.75
C ILE A 146 1.76 -14.72 -1.40
N ASP A 147 0.97 -14.72 -0.33
CA ASP A 147 1.39 -15.24 0.97
C ASP A 147 1.66 -16.77 0.95
N GLN A 148 1.14 -17.48 -0.05
CA GLN A 148 1.32 -18.93 -0.26
C GLN A 148 2.38 -19.26 -1.33
N ASP A 149 3.18 -18.26 -1.76
CA ASP A 149 4.18 -18.39 -2.82
C ASP A 149 3.61 -18.86 -4.18
N ASP A 150 2.31 -18.62 -4.43
CA ASP A 150 1.59 -19.00 -5.65
C ASP A 150 1.24 -17.77 -6.50
N VAL A 151 2.22 -16.88 -6.69
CA VAL A 151 2.03 -15.61 -7.43
C VAL A 151 1.67 -15.85 -8.89
N ASP A 152 2.11 -16.96 -9.49
CA ASP A 152 1.91 -17.27 -10.91
C ASP A 152 0.47 -17.68 -11.24
N SER A 153 -0.30 -18.16 -10.26
CA SER A 153 -1.72 -18.50 -10.45
C SER A 153 -2.65 -17.29 -10.48
N ILE A 154 -2.14 -16.09 -10.17
CA ILE A 154 -2.92 -14.85 -10.27
C ILE A 154 -3.24 -14.56 -11.73
N ASP A 155 -4.54 -14.51 -12.03
CA ASP A 155 -5.09 -14.11 -13.32
C ASP A 155 -5.04 -12.58 -13.48
N LEU A 156 -4.49 -12.14 -14.61
CA LEU A 156 -4.35 -10.73 -14.98
C LEU A 156 -5.23 -10.35 -16.17
N ALA A 157 -6.20 -11.18 -16.55
CA ALA A 157 -7.06 -10.94 -17.72
C ALA A 157 -7.83 -9.61 -17.65
N GLU A 158 -8.33 -9.22 -16.47
CA GLU A 158 -8.99 -7.91 -16.30
C GLU A 158 -8.02 -6.74 -16.47
N VAL A 159 -6.78 -6.90 -15.99
CA VAL A 159 -5.72 -5.90 -16.15
C VAL A 159 -5.33 -5.76 -17.61
N GLU A 160 -5.19 -6.88 -18.32
CA GLU A 160 -4.91 -6.90 -19.76
C GLU A 160 -6.06 -6.28 -20.57
N ALA A 161 -7.31 -6.58 -20.21
CA ALA A 161 -8.48 -6.00 -20.85
C ALA A 161 -8.51 -4.47 -20.68
N SER A 162 -8.22 -3.97 -19.47
CA SER A 162 -8.13 -2.53 -19.20
C SER A 162 -7.01 -1.87 -20.01
N TYR A 163 -5.85 -2.51 -20.10
CA TYR A 163 -4.74 -2.04 -20.93
C TYR A 163 -5.14 -1.92 -22.40
N ARG A 164 -5.75 -2.98 -22.95
CA ARG A 164 -6.21 -3.01 -24.36
C ARG A 164 -7.31 -1.98 -24.64
N ALA A 165 -8.08 -1.62 -23.62
CA ALA A 165 -9.08 -0.56 -23.69
C ALA A 165 -8.49 0.86 -23.61
N GLY A 166 -7.18 1.01 -23.37
CA GLY A 166 -6.48 2.27 -23.43
C GLY A 166 -5.88 2.76 -22.12
N SER A 167 -5.95 1.98 -21.03
CA SER A 167 -5.34 2.38 -19.76
C SER A 167 -3.83 2.50 -19.88
N ASP A 168 -3.26 3.61 -19.41
CA ASP A 168 -1.81 3.87 -19.45
C ASP A 168 -1.16 3.90 -18.07
N SER A 169 -1.92 3.61 -17.02
CA SER A 169 -1.49 3.81 -15.65
C SER A 169 -2.06 2.72 -14.73
N ILE A 170 -1.18 2.05 -13.98
CA ILE A 170 -1.54 1.00 -13.03
C ILE A 170 -1.22 1.48 -11.62
N LEU A 171 -2.19 1.43 -10.71
CA LEU A 171 -2.01 1.84 -9.33
C LEU A 171 -1.96 0.64 -8.40
N ILE A 172 -0.85 0.51 -7.68
CA ILE A 172 -0.65 -0.52 -6.65
C ILE A 172 -1.22 -0.03 -5.32
N GLY A 173 -2.38 -0.57 -4.94
CA GLY A 173 -3.10 -0.26 -3.70
C GLY A 173 -3.05 -1.37 -2.65
N CYS A 174 -2.11 -2.30 -2.77
CA CYS A 174 -1.80 -3.34 -1.78
C CYS A 174 -0.31 -3.68 -1.85
N THR A 175 0.34 -3.84 -0.70
CA THR A 175 1.77 -4.17 -0.58
C THR A 175 2.12 -5.51 -1.19
N HIS A 176 1.24 -6.51 -1.13
CA HIS A 176 1.45 -7.80 -1.79
C HIS A 176 1.65 -7.65 -3.30
N TYR A 177 0.93 -6.74 -3.94
CA TYR A 177 0.90 -6.63 -5.41
C TYR A 177 2.20 -6.05 -5.97
N ILE A 178 3.14 -5.61 -5.11
CA ILE A 178 4.53 -5.34 -5.50
C ILE A 178 5.19 -6.59 -6.13
N ALA A 179 4.80 -7.79 -5.69
CA ALA A 179 5.26 -9.05 -6.27
C ALA A 179 4.89 -9.23 -7.75
N LEU A 180 3.87 -8.49 -8.23
CA LEU A 180 3.38 -8.59 -9.60
C LEU A 180 4.00 -7.57 -10.55
N ILE A 181 4.84 -6.64 -10.06
CA ILE A 181 5.38 -5.53 -10.89
C ILE A 181 6.07 -6.05 -12.15
N ASP A 182 6.88 -7.11 -12.04
CA ASP A 182 7.55 -7.68 -13.20
C ASP A 182 6.54 -8.24 -14.21
N ARG A 183 5.55 -9.02 -13.76
CA ARG A 183 4.49 -9.56 -14.63
C ARG A 183 3.66 -8.45 -15.30
N LEU A 184 3.31 -7.41 -14.53
CA LEU A 184 2.56 -6.25 -15.02
C LEU A 184 3.37 -5.43 -16.04
N THR A 185 4.67 -5.27 -15.83
CA THR A 185 5.56 -4.55 -16.75
C THR A 185 5.67 -5.27 -18.10
N HIS A 186 5.74 -6.61 -18.08
CA HIS A 186 5.74 -7.41 -19.32
C HIS A 186 4.38 -7.36 -20.03
N LEU A 187 3.28 -7.38 -19.28
CA LEU A 187 1.92 -7.32 -19.82
C LEU A 187 1.59 -5.95 -20.43
N MET A 188 2.06 -4.88 -19.80
CA MET A 188 1.71 -3.48 -20.11
C MET A 188 2.97 -2.61 -20.24
N PRO A 189 3.84 -2.87 -21.24
CA PRO A 189 5.17 -2.26 -21.31
C PRO A 189 5.17 -0.73 -21.48
N ASN A 190 4.07 -0.16 -21.96
CA ASN A 190 3.91 1.29 -22.14
C ASN A 190 3.13 1.97 -21.01
N ALA A 191 2.61 1.21 -20.05
CA ALA A 191 1.89 1.77 -18.91
C ALA A 191 2.86 2.16 -17.79
N THR A 192 2.51 3.21 -17.05
CA THR A 192 3.27 3.61 -15.86
C THR A 192 2.70 2.90 -14.63
N ILE A 193 3.56 2.19 -13.90
CA ILE A 193 3.19 1.55 -12.62
C ILE A 193 3.48 2.51 -11.47
N TYR A 194 2.45 2.78 -10.68
CA TYR A 194 2.48 3.65 -9.51
C TYR A 194 2.51 2.82 -8.23
N GLU A 195 3.72 2.55 -7.75
CA GLU A 195 4.01 1.88 -6.50
C GLU A 195 4.38 2.93 -5.41
N PRO A 196 3.83 2.86 -4.17
CA PRO A 196 4.02 3.93 -3.18
C PRO A 196 5.43 4.12 -2.59
N THR A 197 6.31 3.11 -2.58
CA THR A 197 7.59 3.16 -1.83
C THR A 197 8.43 4.41 -2.11
N PRO A 198 8.65 4.85 -3.37
CA PRO A 198 9.45 6.03 -3.65
C PRO A 198 8.95 7.31 -2.96
N ALA A 199 7.63 7.49 -2.86
CA ALA A 199 7.06 8.63 -2.14
C ALA A 199 7.23 8.48 -0.62
N ILE A 200 7.04 7.27 -0.10
CA ILE A 200 7.21 6.96 1.32
C ILE A 200 8.64 7.19 1.79
N ILE A 201 9.65 6.86 0.96
CA ILE A 201 11.06 7.16 1.25
C ILE A 201 11.25 8.66 1.50
N ASN A 202 10.68 9.53 0.67
CA ASN A 202 10.83 10.98 0.84
C ASN A 202 10.16 11.47 2.13
N VAL A 203 9.00 10.91 2.49
CA VAL A 203 8.30 11.24 3.75
C VAL A 203 9.12 10.81 4.96
N ILE A 204 9.66 9.59 4.95
CA ILE A 204 10.49 9.08 6.03
C ILE A 204 11.74 9.93 6.18
N ARG A 205 12.42 10.27 5.08
CA ARG A 205 13.65 11.07 5.11
C ARG A 205 13.41 12.43 5.78
N ARG A 206 12.33 13.13 5.40
CA ARG A 206 11.93 14.39 6.05
C ARG A 206 11.69 14.22 7.56
N GLN A 207 10.99 13.16 7.98
CA GLN A 207 10.72 12.92 9.40
C GLN A 207 11.97 12.54 10.20
N VAL A 208 12.92 11.85 9.59
CA VAL A 208 14.24 11.56 10.18
C VAL A 208 15.01 12.85 10.40
N ASP A 209 15.07 13.71 9.38
CA ASP A 209 15.78 14.99 9.46
C ASP A 209 15.20 15.89 10.56
N GLU A 210 13.87 15.93 10.69
CA GLU A 210 13.16 16.67 11.76
C GLU A 210 13.40 16.11 13.18
N LEU A 211 13.80 14.85 13.32
CA LEU A 211 14.07 14.21 14.61
C LEU A 211 15.53 14.32 15.05
N GLN A 212 16.42 14.64 14.12
CA GLN A 212 17.85 14.79 14.35
C GLN A 212 18.28 16.24 14.58
N GLN A 213 17.36 17.19 14.38
CA GLN A 213 17.47 18.60 14.75
C GLN A 213 17.06 18.82 16.21
#